data_AF-A0A958QFD7-F1
#
_entry.id   AF-A0A958QFD7-F1
#
_cell.length_a   1.000
_cell.length_b   1.000
_cell.length_c   1.000
_cell.angle_alpha   90.00
_cell.angle_beta   90.00
_cell.angle_gamma   90.00
#
_symmetry.space_group_name_H-M   'P 1'
#
loop_
_entity.id
_entity.type
_entity.pdbx_description
1 polymer ?
#
loop_
_entity_poly.entity_id
_entity_poly.type
_entity_poly.pdbx_seq_one_letter_code
_entity_poly.pdbx_strand_id
1 'polypeptide(L)'
;MAPAQAPFSCPKCNEPYYAEQKDCKKCGLIFSKFRLQESEGDVSASKEQKNRWQLVVDNYTDENVHQEFLRSCLKGENLEYAADRYQKMLKLNPLDDTAKKLHSEVMALSVAKVESHAPARQDLERRRKTLGTRLSHFVIVLSTMVIVIGYFVPELRNLTGLGAATLFFVVALKYYFKIF
;
A
#
# COMPACT_ATOMS: atom_id res chain seq x y z
N MET A 1 1.06 14.51 -58.94
CA MET A 1 1.84 14.07 -57.76
C MET A 1 1.43 14.93 -56.57
N ALA A 2 0.65 14.39 -55.64
CA ALA A 2 0.28 15.10 -54.41
C ALA A 2 1.39 14.88 -53.35
N PRO A 3 1.82 15.91 -52.59
CA PRO A 3 2.84 15.74 -51.56
C PRO A 3 2.27 14.96 -50.38
N ALA A 4 2.99 13.91 -49.96
CA ALA A 4 2.67 13.09 -48.80
C ALA A 4 2.68 13.95 -47.53
N GLN A 5 1.53 14.05 -46.87
CA GLN A 5 1.34 14.82 -45.64
C GLN A 5 2.20 14.24 -44.51
N ALA A 6 2.94 15.10 -43.82
CA ALA A 6 3.78 14.75 -42.66
C ALA A 6 2.97 14.87 -41.37
N PRO A 7 2.70 13.78 -40.62
CA PRO A 7 1.82 13.86 -39.45
C PRO A 7 2.52 13.65 -38.09
N PHE A 8 3.84 13.62 -38.00
CA PHE A 8 4.51 13.34 -36.72
C PHE A 8 5.91 13.97 -36.62
N SER A 9 6.30 14.41 -35.43
CA SER A 9 7.66 14.90 -35.15
C SER A 9 8.39 13.89 -34.27
N CYS A 10 9.70 13.70 -34.51
CA CYS A 10 10.51 12.77 -33.72
C CYS A 10 10.56 13.20 -32.25
N PRO A 11 10.16 12.37 -31.28
CA PRO A 11 10.05 12.77 -29.87
C PRO A 11 11.40 13.06 -29.21
N LYS A 12 12.53 12.67 -29.84
CA LYS A 12 13.88 12.87 -29.29
C LYS A 12 14.57 14.13 -29.79
N CYS A 13 14.29 14.57 -31.02
CA CYS A 13 15.00 15.69 -31.64
C CYS A 13 14.10 16.66 -32.43
N ASN A 14 12.78 16.44 -32.36
CA ASN A 14 11.72 17.22 -32.98
C ASN A 14 11.81 17.34 -34.51
N GLU A 15 12.59 16.48 -35.17
CA GLU A 15 12.73 16.44 -36.63
C GLU A 15 11.44 15.88 -37.29
N PRO A 16 10.96 16.46 -38.40
CA PRO A 16 9.76 16.00 -39.09
C PRO A 16 9.92 14.57 -39.61
N TYR A 17 8.94 13.72 -39.29
CA TYR A 17 8.88 12.34 -39.72
C TYR A 17 8.11 12.20 -41.03
N TYR A 18 8.70 11.47 -41.97
CA TYR A 18 8.05 11.06 -43.22
C TYR A 18 7.66 9.60 -43.08
N ALA A 19 6.41 9.25 -43.42
CA ALA A 19 5.74 8.00 -43.08
C ALA A 19 6.47 6.69 -43.43
N GLU A 20 7.51 6.74 -44.27
CA GLU A 20 8.28 5.60 -44.77
C GLU A 20 9.62 5.36 -44.04
N GLN A 21 10.02 6.22 -43.09
CA GLN A 21 11.30 6.09 -42.40
C GLN A 21 11.20 5.11 -41.21
N LYS A 22 12.10 4.12 -41.09
CA LYS A 22 12.10 3.18 -39.95
C LYS A 22 12.81 3.74 -38.72
N ASP A 23 13.63 4.77 -38.94
CA ASP A 23 14.49 5.41 -37.96
C ASP A 23 14.66 6.90 -38.28
N CYS A 24 14.88 7.71 -37.24
CA CYS A 24 15.17 9.13 -37.42
C CYS A 24 16.61 9.32 -37.88
N LYS A 25 16.81 9.89 -39.08
CA LYS A 25 18.14 10.15 -39.66
C LYS A 25 19.03 11.07 -38.82
N LYS A 26 18.44 11.94 -37.99
CA LYS A 26 19.18 12.93 -37.19
C LYS A 26 19.66 12.39 -35.85
N CYS A 27 18.84 11.58 -35.18
CA CYS A 27 19.15 11.11 -33.82
C CYS A 27 19.23 9.57 -33.69
N GLY A 28 19.03 8.84 -34.77
CA GLY A 28 19.09 7.38 -34.83
C GLY A 28 17.98 6.65 -34.07
N LEU A 29 16.87 7.32 -33.77
CA LEU A 29 15.76 6.72 -33.02
C LEU A 29 14.99 5.74 -33.91
N ILE A 30 14.96 4.46 -33.56
CA ILE A 30 14.19 3.43 -34.25
C ILE A 30 12.74 3.47 -33.74
N PHE A 31 11.79 3.85 -34.59
CA PHE A 31 10.39 4.09 -34.18
C PHE A 31 9.66 2.81 -33.75
N SER A 32 9.98 1.66 -34.36
CA SER A 32 9.40 0.37 -33.99
C SER A 32 9.79 -0.07 -32.57
N LYS A 33 11.02 0.20 -32.14
CA LYS A 33 11.49 -0.09 -30.77
C LYS A 33 10.89 0.87 -29.74
N PHE A 34 10.75 2.15 -30.09
CA PHE A 34 10.12 3.14 -29.22
C PHE A 34 8.65 2.80 -28.94
N ARG A 35 7.89 2.41 -29.98
CA ARG A 35 6.48 2.04 -29.84
C ARG A 35 6.27 0.75 -29.01
N LEU A 36 7.19 -0.20 -29.09
CA LEU A 36 7.16 -1.43 -28.27
C LEU A 36 7.49 -1.14 -26.80
N GLN A 37 8.37 -0.18 -26.53
CA GLN A 37 8.72 0.20 -25.16
C GLN A 37 7.58 0.93 -24.43
N GLU A 38 6.69 1.63 -25.14
CA GLU A 38 5.43 2.14 -24.57
C GLU A 38 4.43 1.02 -24.25
N SER A 39 4.44 -0.10 -24.98
CA SER A 39 3.49 -1.20 -24.74
C SER A 39 3.92 -2.19 -23.66
N GLU A 40 5.22 -2.31 -23.37
CA GLU A 40 5.75 -3.33 -22.45
C GLU A 40 6.03 -2.80 -21.03
N GLY A 41 5.91 -1.48 -20.80
CA GLY A 41 6.22 -0.86 -19.51
C GLY A 41 5.13 0.05 -18.93
N ASP A 42 3.94 0.11 -19.52
CA ASP A 42 2.85 0.91 -18.98
C ASP A 42 2.12 0.06 -17.93
N VAL A 43 2.36 0.36 -16.65
CA VAL A 43 1.54 -0.15 -15.53
C VAL A 43 0.08 0.01 -15.96
N SER A 44 -0.65 -1.11 -16.05
CA SER A 44 -1.91 -1.23 -16.79
C SER A 44 -3.00 -0.32 -16.22
N ALA A 45 -3.00 0.95 -16.64
CA ALA A 45 -3.93 1.95 -16.20
C ALA A 45 -5.18 1.97 -17.09
N SER A 46 -6.32 2.19 -16.45
CA SER A 46 -7.59 2.30 -17.16
C SER A 46 -7.59 3.53 -18.08
N LYS A 47 -8.42 3.50 -19.14
CA LYS A 47 -8.55 4.63 -20.07
C LYS A 47 -8.92 5.95 -19.34
N GLU A 48 -9.69 5.86 -18.26
CA GLU A 48 -10.02 7.01 -17.42
C GLU A 48 -8.80 7.60 -16.72
N GLN A 49 -7.93 6.76 -16.16
CA GLN A 49 -6.70 7.20 -15.47
C GLN A 49 -5.74 7.89 -16.44
N LYS A 50 -5.63 7.38 -17.67
CA LYS A 50 -4.82 8.01 -18.74
C LYS A 50 -5.38 9.39 -19.13
N ASN A 51 -6.70 9.51 -19.25
CA ASN A 51 -7.35 10.80 -19.55
C ASN A 51 -7.16 11.81 -18.41
N ARG A 52 -7.25 11.37 -17.15
CA ARG A 52 -7.01 12.21 -15.98
C ARG A 52 -5.55 12.67 -15.91
N TRP A 53 -4.60 11.81 -16.26
CA TRP A 53 -3.20 12.20 -16.37
C TRP A 53 -2.98 13.26 -17.45
N GLN A 54 -3.65 13.14 -18.61
CA GLN A 54 -3.56 14.17 -19.65
C GLN A 54 -4.05 15.53 -19.13
N LEU A 55 -5.14 15.57 -18.37
CA LEU A 55 -5.64 16.79 -17.74
C LEU A 55 -4.63 17.40 -16.76
N VAL A 56 -3.89 16.58 -16.02
CA VAL A 56 -2.81 17.03 -15.13
C VAL A 56 -1.69 17.68 -15.92
N VAL A 57 -1.30 17.09 -17.06
CA VAL A 57 -0.26 17.67 -17.92
C VAL A 57 -0.74 19.00 -18.52
N ASP A 58 -2.02 19.08 -18.93
CA ASP A 58 -2.60 20.28 -19.52
C ASP A 58 -2.81 21.40 -18.49
N ASN A 59 -3.06 21.06 -17.22
CA ASN A 59 -3.35 22.01 -16.12
C ASN A 59 -2.47 21.75 -14.87
N TYR A 60 -1.15 21.69 -15.07
CA TYR A 60 -0.19 21.29 -14.02
C TYR A 60 -0.15 22.21 -12.79
N THR A 61 -0.60 23.46 -12.93
CA THR A 61 -0.58 24.42 -11.80
C THR A 61 -1.78 24.24 -10.86
N ASP A 62 -2.80 23.48 -11.27
CA ASP A 62 -4.01 23.28 -10.46
C ASP A 62 -3.90 22.01 -9.61
N GLU A 63 -3.69 22.20 -8.30
CA GLU A 63 -3.62 21.14 -7.30
C GLU A 63 -4.89 20.25 -7.31
N ASN A 64 -6.07 20.78 -7.67
CA ASN A 64 -7.30 19.99 -7.70
C ASN A 64 -7.26 18.90 -8.76
N VAL A 65 -6.63 19.17 -9.90
CA VAL A 65 -6.50 18.20 -11.01
C VAL A 65 -5.57 17.06 -10.61
N HIS A 66 -4.49 17.37 -9.89
CA HIS A 66 -3.59 16.38 -9.30
C HIS A 66 -4.31 15.46 -8.30
N GLN A 67 -5.10 16.05 -7.40
CA GLN A 67 -5.87 15.31 -6.40
C GLN A 67 -6.94 14.43 -7.04
N GLU A 68 -7.61 14.91 -8.08
CA GLU A 68 -8.62 14.14 -8.81
C GLU A 68 -8.01 12.94 -9.57
N PHE A 69 -6.83 13.11 -10.14
CA PHE A 69 -6.06 12.01 -10.72
C PHE A 69 -5.67 10.97 -9.65
N LEU A 70 -5.14 11.42 -8.51
CA LEU A 70 -4.78 10.54 -7.39
C LEU A 70 -5.97 9.74 -6.88
N ARG A 71 -7.15 10.37 -6.73
CA ARG A 71 -8.39 9.68 -6.36
C ARG A 71 -8.80 8.63 -7.37
N SER A 72 -8.65 8.92 -8.68
CA SER A 72 -8.94 7.95 -9.75
C SER A 72 -7.99 6.74 -9.69
N CYS A 73 -6.71 6.97 -9.43
CA CYS A 73 -5.72 5.91 -9.23
C CYS A 73 -5.97 5.10 -7.96
N LEU A 74 -6.37 5.74 -6.86
CA LEU A 74 -6.71 5.08 -5.60
C LEU A 74 -7.97 4.20 -5.76
N LYS A 75 -9.02 4.72 -6.42
CA LYS A 75 -10.26 3.98 -6.69
C LYS A 75 -10.05 2.78 -7.62
N GLY A 76 -9.17 2.93 -8.63
CA GLY A 76 -8.83 1.87 -9.56
C GLY A 76 -7.69 0.96 -9.10
N GLU A 77 -7.28 1.05 -7.84
CA GLU A 77 -6.18 0.27 -7.23
C GLU A 77 -4.81 0.37 -7.93
N ASN A 78 -4.62 1.37 -8.79
CA ASN A 78 -3.43 1.55 -9.63
C ASN A 78 -2.60 2.76 -9.17
N LEU A 79 -2.17 2.76 -7.90
CA LEU A 79 -1.28 3.80 -7.36
C LEU A 79 0.13 3.72 -7.95
N GLU A 80 0.57 2.53 -8.37
CA GLU A 80 1.86 2.32 -9.05
C GLU A 80 1.95 3.13 -10.35
N TYR A 81 0.84 3.27 -11.08
CA TYR A 81 0.78 4.11 -12.27
C TYR A 81 1.00 5.59 -11.95
N ALA A 82 0.37 6.10 -10.87
CA ALA A 82 0.59 7.48 -10.44
C ALA A 82 2.05 7.72 -10.04
N ALA A 83 2.66 6.78 -9.32
CA ALA A 83 4.06 6.86 -8.93
C ALA A 83 4.99 6.94 -10.14
N ASP A 84 4.83 6.04 -11.12
CA ASP A 84 5.65 6.03 -12.33
C ASP A 84 5.52 7.34 -13.13
N ARG A 85 4.31 7.91 -13.21
CA ARG A 85 4.07 9.17 -13.94
C ARG A 85 4.77 10.37 -13.30
N TYR A 86 4.65 10.55 -11.98
CA TYR A 86 5.38 11.60 -11.28
C TYR A 86 6.90 11.34 -11.28
N GLN A 87 7.34 10.09 -11.20
CA GLN A 87 8.76 9.75 -11.30
C GLN A 87 9.33 10.10 -12.68
N LYS A 88 8.58 9.86 -13.76
CA LYS A 88 8.95 10.27 -15.12
C LYS A 88 9.05 11.79 -15.25
N MET A 89 8.13 12.54 -14.64
CA MET A 89 8.23 14.00 -14.58
C MET A 89 9.49 14.47 -13.84
N LEU A 90 9.82 13.87 -12.69
CA LEU A 90 11.02 14.20 -11.93
C LEU A 90 12.33 13.89 -12.67
N LYS A 91 12.33 12.85 -13.52
CA LYS A 91 13.49 12.56 -14.40
C LYS A 91 13.71 13.64 -15.45
N LEU A 92 12.64 14.29 -15.92
CA LEU A 92 12.71 15.38 -16.91
C LEU A 92 13.00 16.73 -16.23
N ASN A 93 12.42 16.97 -15.06
CA ASN A 93 12.64 18.17 -14.25
C ASN A 93 12.89 17.82 -12.77
N PRO A 94 14.16 17.65 -12.34
CA PRO A 94 14.50 17.28 -10.98
C PRO A 94 14.22 18.37 -9.92
N LEU A 95 13.95 19.60 -10.34
CA LEU A 95 13.70 20.76 -9.47
C LEU A 95 12.21 21.02 -9.24
N ASP A 96 11.34 20.16 -9.76
CA ASP A 96 9.90 20.30 -9.58
C ASP A 96 9.46 19.87 -8.17
N ASP A 97 9.13 20.86 -7.33
CA ASP A 97 8.71 20.61 -5.95
C ASP A 97 7.30 20.00 -5.87
N THR A 98 6.42 20.31 -6.81
CA THR A 98 5.06 19.77 -6.88
C THR A 98 5.10 18.27 -7.18
N ALA A 99 5.88 17.87 -8.19
CA ALA A 99 6.06 16.46 -8.54
C ALA A 99 6.72 15.67 -7.40
N LYS A 100 7.67 16.26 -6.66
CA LYS A 100 8.29 15.60 -5.49
C LYS A 100 7.29 15.35 -4.38
N LYS A 101 6.49 16.36 -4.06
CA LYS A 101 5.44 16.27 -3.02
C LYS A 101 4.42 15.20 -3.38
N LEU A 102 3.91 15.20 -4.61
CA LEU A 102 2.89 14.24 -5.04
C LEU A 102 3.46 12.83 -5.18
N HIS A 103 4.70 12.68 -5.64
CA HIS A 103 5.36 11.37 -5.68
C HIS A 103 5.54 10.77 -4.28
N SER A 104 5.96 11.56 -3.29
CA SER A 104 6.10 11.08 -1.90
C SER A 104 4.74 10.75 -1.27
N GLU A 105 3.71 11.53 -1.58
CA GLU A 105 2.33 11.25 -1.16
C GLU A 105 1.82 9.92 -1.72
N VAL A 106 2.03 9.65 -3.02
CA VAL A 106 1.66 8.36 -3.63
C VAL A 106 2.37 7.18 -2.95
N MET A 107 3.66 7.33 -2.64
CA MET A 107 4.43 6.29 -1.95
C MET A 107 3.95 6.05 -0.52
N ALA A 108 3.55 7.11 0.20
CA ALA A 108 2.96 6.96 1.52
C ALA A 108 1.62 6.21 1.46
N LEU A 109 0.78 6.54 0.48
CA LEU A 109 -0.52 5.89 0.26
C LEU A 109 -0.38 4.41 -0.15
N SER A 110 0.62 4.08 -0.97
CA SER A 110 0.86 2.69 -1.36
C SER A 110 1.34 1.82 -0.19
N VAL A 111 2.23 2.34 0.67
CA VAL A 111 2.70 1.66 1.88
C VAL A 111 1.56 1.44 2.87
N ALA A 112 0.75 2.47 3.14
CA ALA A 112 -0.40 2.36 4.04
C ALA A 112 -1.41 1.29 3.56
N LYS A 113 -1.60 1.16 2.24
CA LYS A 113 -2.45 0.13 1.66
C LYS A 113 -1.87 -1.27 1.91
N VAL A 114 -0.57 -1.48 1.71
CA VAL A 114 0.09 -2.77 1.97
C VAL A 114 -0.02 -3.17 3.45
N GLU A 115 0.13 -2.23 4.37
CA GLU A 115 -0.06 -2.50 5.80
C GLU A 115 -1.52 -2.88 6.14
N SER A 116 -2.49 -2.22 5.51
CA SER A 116 -3.92 -2.55 5.70
C SER A 116 -4.29 -3.94 5.13
N HIS A 117 -3.61 -4.39 4.08
CA HIS A 117 -3.78 -5.69 3.44
C HIS A 117 -2.81 -6.76 3.95
N ALA A 118 -2.34 -6.67 5.20
CA ALA A 118 -1.63 -7.77 5.87
C ALA A 118 -2.59 -8.63 6.72
N PRO A 119 -3.52 -9.42 6.13
CA PRO A 119 -4.50 -10.20 6.88
C PRO A 119 -3.82 -11.22 7.79
N ALA A 120 -2.66 -11.74 7.37
CA ALA A 120 -1.90 -12.73 8.13
C ALA A 120 -1.43 -12.22 9.50
N ARG A 121 -1.10 -10.92 9.63
CA ARG A 121 -0.67 -10.36 10.92
C ARG A 121 -1.87 -10.08 11.83
N GLN A 122 -2.94 -9.52 11.29
CA GLN A 122 -4.14 -9.21 12.07
C GLN A 122 -4.85 -10.48 12.57
N ASP A 123 -4.94 -11.53 11.75
CA ASP A 123 -5.57 -12.79 12.16
C ASP A 123 -4.78 -13.53 13.24
N LEU A 124 -3.45 -13.54 13.16
CA LEU A 124 -2.60 -14.15 14.18
C LEU A 124 -2.71 -13.41 15.52
N GLU A 125 -2.75 -12.08 15.50
CA GLU A 125 -2.93 -11.30 16.73
C GLU A 125 -4.33 -11.48 17.33
N ARG A 126 -5.39 -11.54 16.50
CA ARG A 126 -6.75 -11.79 16.96
C ARG A 126 -6.91 -13.20 17.54
N ARG A 127 -6.30 -14.22 16.92
CA ARG A 127 -6.25 -15.59 17.45
C ARG A 127 -5.45 -15.65 18.75
N ARG A 128 -4.28 -15.01 18.84
CA ARG A 128 -3.47 -14.96 20.06
C ARG A 128 -4.23 -14.29 21.21
N LYS A 129 -4.91 -13.16 20.94
CA LYS A 129 -5.68 -12.46 21.97
C LYS A 129 -6.88 -13.27 22.46
N THR A 130 -7.63 -13.88 21.55
CA THR A 130 -8.79 -14.72 21.91
C THR A 130 -8.37 -15.98 22.68
N LEU A 131 -7.27 -16.63 22.29
CA LEU A 131 -6.73 -17.80 22.99
C LEU A 131 -6.24 -17.45 24.40
N GLY A 132 -5.48 -16.36 24.54
CA GLY A 132 -4.98 -15.90 25.84
C GLY A 132 -6.09 -15.47 26.79
N THR A 133 -7.16 -14.84 26.27
CA THR A 133 -8.33 -14.48 27.07
C THR A 133 -9.06 -15.72 27.56
N ARG A 134 -9.29 -16.71 26.69
CA ARG A 134 -9.97 -17.97 27.07
C ARG A 134 -9.18 -18.77 28.09
N LEU A 135 -7.86 -18.88 27.90
CA LEU A 135 -6.98 -19.59 28.82
C LEU A 135 -6.93 -18.91 30.20
N SER A 136 -6.87 -17.57 30.24
CA SER A 136 -6.90 -16.82 31.49
C SER A 136 -8.20 -17.06 32.28
N HIS A 137 -9.36 -17.04 31.63
CA HIS A 137 -10.64 -17.33 32.30
C HIS A 137 -10.68 -18.77 32.81
N PHE A 138 -10.19 -19.74 32.04
CA PHE A 138 -10.12 -21.13 32.48
C PHE A 138 -9.26 -21.31 33.73
N VAL A 139 -8.09 -20.67 33.79
CA VAL A 139 -7.20 -20.74 34.96
C VAL A 139 -7.83 -20.08 36.19
N ILE A 140 -8.57 -18.97 36.04
CA ILE A 140 -9.29 -18.33 37.14
C ILE A 140 -10.37 -19.28 37.68
N VAL A 141 -11.22 -19.83 36.82
CA VAL A 141 -12.30 -20.76 37.22
C VAL A 141 -11.72 -21.99 37.91
N LEU A 142 -10.67 -22.59 37.34
CA LEU A 142 -10.01 -23.76 37.93
C LEU A 142 -9.42 -23.42 39.31
N SER A 143 -8.76 -22.27 39.46
CA SER A 143 -8.19 -21.84 40.74
C SER A 143 -9.28 -21.61 41.79
N THR A 144 -10.41 -20.99 41.42
CA THR A 144 -11.56 -20.84 42.34
C THR A 144 -12.14 -22.19 42.76
N MET A 145 -12.25 -23.15 41.84
CA MET A 145 -12.74 -24.49 42.14
C MET A 145 -11.83 -25.23 43.13
N VAL A 146 -10.51 -25.14 42.94
CA VAL A 146 -9.51 -25.75 43.84
C VAL A 146 -9.59 -25.15 45.25
N ILE A 147 -9.78 -23.82 45.37
CA ILE A 147 -9.95 -23.15 46.66
C ILE A 147 -11.20 -23.66 47.38
N VAL A 148 -12.33 -23.78 46.67
CA VAL A 148 -13.60 -24.27 47.25
C VAL A 148 -13.44 -25.72 47.71
N ILE A 149 -12.86 -26.60 46.90
CA ILE A 149 -12.66 -28.00 47.28
C ILE A 149 -11.75 -28.13 48.51
N GLY A 150 -10.63 -27.40 48.54
CA GLY A 150 -9.71 -27.41 49.68
C GLY A 150 -10.30 -26.83 50.96
N TYR A 151 -11.34 -25.98 50.84
CA TYR A 151 -12.10 -25.50 52.00
C TYR A 151 -13.01 -26.59 52.60
N PHE A 152 -13.64 -27.42 51.75
CA PHE A 152 -14.54 -28.50 52.19
C PHE A 152 -13.82 -29.77 52.63
N VAL A 153 -12.63 -30.07 52.08
CA VAL A 153 -11.87 -31.30 52.38
C VAL A 153 -10.63 -30.95 53.21
N PRO A 154 -10.62 -31.22 54.54
CA PRO A 154 -9.52 -30.83 55.44
C PRO A 154 -8.16 -31.42 55.06
N GLU A 155 -8.14 -32.62 54.48
CA GLU A 155 -6.93 -33.31 54.00
C GLU A 155 -6.25 -32.58 52.83
N LEU A 156 -6.97 -31.71 52.11
CA LEU A 156 -6.49 -30.99 50.94
C LEU A 156 -6.22 -29.50 51.22
N ARG A 157 -6.14 -29.06 52.49
CA ARG A 157 -5.92 -27.64 52.84
C ARG A 157 -4.67 -27.01 52.20
N ASN A 158 -3.65 -27.81 51.90
CA ASN A 158 -2.45 -27.34 51.20
C ASN A 158 -2.75 -26.88 49.76
N LEU A 159 -3.77 -27.44 49.10
CA LEU A 159 -4.21 -27.00 47.77
C LEU A 159 -4.89 -25.63 47.79
N THR A 160 -5.51 -25.24 48.90
CA THR A 160 -6.14 -23.92 49.02
C THR A 160 -5.12 -22.79 48.88
N GLY A 161 -3.94 -22.95 49.50
CA GLY A 161 -2.85 -21.98 49.38
C GLY A 161 -2.32 -21.87 47.95
N LEU A 162 -2.18 -23.00 47.26
CA LEU A 162 -1.76 -23.04 45.86
C LEU A 162 -2.77 -22.32 44.95
N GLY A 163 -4.06 -22.63 45.08
CA GLY A 163 -5.14 -22.01 44.29
C GLY A 163 -5.26 -20.51 44.54
N ALA A 164 -5.08 -20.06 45.79
CA ALA A 164 -5.09 -18.64 46.14
C ALA A 164 -3.89 -17.89 45.53
N ALA A 165 -2.70 -18.48 45.58
CA ALA A 165 -1.50 -17.90 44.99
C ALA A 165 -1.60 -17.79 43.46
N THR A 166 -2.08 -18.85 42.78
CA THR A 166 -2.26 -18.83 41.32
C THR A 166 -3.32 -17.82 40.88
N LEU A 167 -4.44 -17.74 41.61
CA LEU A 167 -5.50 -16.77 41.31
C LEU A 167 -5.00 -15.33 41.47
N PHE A 168 -4.30 -15.04 42.58
CA PHE A 168 -3.76 -13.71 42.83
C PHE A 168 -2.73 -13.31 41.77
N PHE A 169 -1.84 -14.24 41.39
CA PHE A 169 -0.85 -14.02 40.34
C PHE A 169 -1.49 -13.70 38.99
N VAL A 170 -2.50 -14.46 38.56
CA VAL A 170 -3.19 -14.22 37.27
C VAL A 170 -3.94 -12.90 37.26
N VAL A 171 -4.62 -12.55 38.37
CA VAL A 171 -5.32 -11.26 38.50
C VAL A 171 -4.32 -10.10 38.52
N ALA A 172 -3.21 -10.23 39.27
CA ALA A 172 -2.16 -9.23 39.33
C ALA A 172 -1.50 -9.01 37.96
N LEU A 173 -1.21 -10.08 37.22
CA LEU A 173 -0.71 -9.98 35.84
C LEU A 173 -1.71 -9.26 34.94
N LYS A 174 -3.00 -9.58 35.02
CA LYS A 174 -4.05 -8.94 34.23
C LYS A 174 -4.18 -7.44 34.54
N TYR A 175 -4.08 -7.07 35.81
CA TYR A 175 -4.16 -5.68 36.25
C TYR A 175 -2.90 -4.88 35.91
N TYR A 176 -1.72 -5.42 36.21
CA TYR A 176 -0.44 -4.74 36.04
C TYR A 176 -0.04 -4.60 34.58
N PHE A 177 -0.16 -5.67 33.79
CA PHE A 177 0.26 -5.61 32.39
C PHE A 177 -0.75 -4.90 31.51
N LYS A 178 -1.99 -4.66 31.96
CA LYS A 178 -3.08 -4.07 31.13
C LYS A 178 -3.15 -4.70 29.74
N ILE A 179 -2.70 -5.96 29.61
CA ILE A 179 -2.75 -6.75 28.39
C ILE A 179 -4.09 -7.46 28.44
N PHE A 180 -5.10 -6.75 27.94
CA PHE A 180 -6.14 -7.21 27.01
C PHE A 180 -6.96 -6.00 26.57
#